data_AF-A0A931QPB8-F1
#
_entry.id   AF-A0A931QPB8-F1
#
_cell.length_a   1.000
_cell.length_b   1.000
_cell.length_c   1.000
_cell.angle_alpha   90.00
_cell.angle_beta   90.00
_cell.angle_gamma   90.00
#
_symmetry.space_group_name_H-M   'P 1'
#
loop_
_entity.id
_entity.type
_entity.pdbx_description
1 polymer ?
#
loop_
_entity_poly.entity_id
_entity_poly.type
_entity_poly.pdbx_seq_one_letter_code
_entity_poly.pdbx_strand_id
1 'polypeptide(L)'
;MKGTPLKKFIIIVVGIAALLFLYVAILTEIKNLNKERLNKIEALNERHNRIETKIVEIQKLTAEDRIVKIAVDSLKMIRPQENFETIHVSKEQVEQIERLVNEKYD
;
A
#
# COMPACT_ATOMS: atom_id res chain seq x y z
N MET A 1 25.26 -62.09 21.92
CA MET A 1 25.28 -62.37 20.45
C MET A 1 26.40 -61.57 19.80
N LYS A 2 27.51 -62.21 19.37
CA LYS A 2 28.59 -61.55 18.62
C LYS A 2 28.11 -61.33 17.18
N GLY A 3 27.54 -60.16 16.90
CA GLY A 3 27.19 -59.78 15.52
C GLY A 3 28.44 -59.74 14.65
N THR A 4 28.40 -60.43 13.51
CA THR A 4 29.44 -60.42 12.47
C THR A 4 29.76 -58.97 12.08
N PRO A 5 31.03 -58.61 11.82
CA PRO A 5 31.41 -57.23 11.45
C PRO A 5 30.57 -56.64 10.31
N LEU A 6 30.11 -57.47 9.38
CA LEU A 6 29.20 -57.09 8.30
C LEU A 6 27.84 -56.54 8.79
N LYS A 7 27.22 -57.16 9.80
CA LYS A 7 25.93 -56.72 10.35
C LYS A 7 26.05 -55.34 11.01
N LYS A 8 27.16 -55.08 11.70
CA LYS A 8 27.43 -53.77 12.32
C LYS A 8 27.63 -52.69 11.25
N PHE A 9 28.36 -52.99 10.19
CA PHE A 9 28.56 -52.08 9.07
C PHE A 9 27.24 -51.69 8.40
N ILE A 10 26.38 -52.67 8.11
CA ILE A 10 25.06 -52.41 7.51
C ILE A 10 24.20 -51.49 8.41
N ILE A 11 24.16 -51.74 9.71
CA ILE A 11 23.40 -50.91 10.66
C ILE A 11 23.90 -49.46 10.66
N ILE A 12 25.22 -49.25 10.61
CA ILE A 12 25.81 -47.89 10.56
C ILE A 12 25.42 -47.18 9.26
N VAL A 13 25.55 -47.86 8.12
CA VAL A 13 25.20 -47.27 6.81
C VAL A 13 23.72 -46.90 6.75
N VAL A 14 22.84 -47.79 7.21
CA VAL A 14 21.40 -47.52 7.28
C VAL A 14 21.09 -46.37 8.23
N GLY A 15 21.76 -46.29 9.38
CA GLY A 15 21.62 -45.18 10.32
C GLY A 15 22.02 -43.83 9.72
N ILE A 16 23.15 -43.79 8.99
CA ILE A 16 23.60 -42.59 8.27
C ILE A 16 22.61 -42.21 7.17
N ALA A 17 22.13 -43.18 6.40
CA ALA A 17 21.12 -42.92 5.36
C ALA A 17 19.83 -42.33 5.96
N ALA A 18 19.34 -42.89 7.07
CA ALA A 18 18.16 -42.38 7.75
C ALA A 18 18.35 -40.95 8.27
N LEU A 19 19.52 -40.63 8.81
CA LEU A 19 19.87 -39.26 9.23
C LEU A 19 19.89 -38.29 8.06
N LEU A 20 20.44 -38.69 6.91
CA LEU A 20 20.43 -37.86 5.70
C LEU A 20 19.01 -37.61 5.20
N PHE A 21 18.15 -38.63 5.18
CA PHE A 21 16.73 -38.46 4.82
C PHE A 21 16.01 -37.51 5.77
N LEU A 22 16.22 -37.66 7.08
CA LEU A 22 15.63 -36.77 8.09
C LEU A 22 16.10 -35.33 7.88
N TYR A 23 17.39 -35.11 7.61
CA TYR A 23 17.95 -33.80 7.35
C TYR A 23 17.30 -33.15 6.12
N VAL A 24 17.16 -33.87 5.01
CA VAL A 24 16.52 -33.35 3.78
C VAL A 24 15.04 -33.04 4.02
N ALA A 25 14.33 -33.88 4.79
CA ALA A 25 12.94 -33.63 5.14
C ALA A 25 12.79 -32.32 5.94
N ILE A 26 13.62 -32.12 6.97
CA ILE A 26 13.63 -30.89 7.77
C ILE A 26 13.95 -29.66 6.89
N LEU A 27 14.94 -29.76 6.01
CA LEU A 27 15.34 -28.65 5.15
C LEU A 27 14.23 -28.28 4.15
N THR A 28 13.50 -29.27 3.66
CA THR A 28 12.33 -29.07 2.79
C THR A 28 11.20 -28.37 3.55
N GLU A 29 10.95 -28.80 4.78
CA GLU A 29 9.92 -28.19 5.63
C GLU A 29 10.24 -26.73 5.95
N ILE A 30 11.49 -26.43 6.29
CA ILE A 30 11.96 -25.05 6.52
C ILE A 30 11.74 -24.19 5.27
N LYS A 31 12.03 -24.73 4.08
CA LYS A 31 11.81 -24.00 2.82
C LYS A 31 10.32 -23.73 2.58
N ASN A 32 9.46 -24.70 2.85
CA ASN A 32 8.02 -24.55 2.71
C ASN A 32 7.46 -23.52 3.68
N LEU A 33 7.86 -23.59 4.96
CA LEU A 33 7.46 -22.63 5.99
C LEU A 33 7.92 -21.20 5.66
N ASN A 34 9.14 -21.03 5.14
CA ASN A 34 9.63 -19.73 4.70
C ASN A 34 8.81 -19.17 3.53
N LYS A 35 8.44 -20.01 2.57
CA LYS A 35 7.58 -19.61 1.45
C LYS A 35 6.20 -19.20 1.95
N GLU A 36 5.61 -19.97 2.86
CA GLU A 36 4.31 -19.64 3.43
C GLU A 36 4.36 -18.34 4.24
N ARG A 37 5.42 -18.15 5.02
CA ARG A 37 5.68 -16.90 5.74
C ARG A 37 5.74 -15.70 4.79
N LEU A 38 6.47 -15.82 3.68
CA LEU A 38 6.58 -14.75 2.69
C LEU A 38 5.20 -14.41 2.10
N ASN A 39 4.44 -15.40 1.67
CA ASN A 39 3.09 -15.22 1.13
C ASN A 39 2.16 -14.51 2.15
N LYS A 40 2.24 -14.89 3.43
CA LYS A 40 1.45 -14.25 4.49
C LYS A 40 1.86 -12.80 4.72
N ILE A 41 3.15 -12.48 4.63
CA ILE A 41 3.66 -11.10 4.74
C ILE A 41 3.16 -10.26 3.56
N GLU A 42 3.25 -10.78 2.34
CA GLU A 42 2.75 -10.10 1.13
C GLU A 42 1.25 -9.82 1.23
N ALA A 43 0.46 -10.82 1.64
CA ALA A 43 -0.98 -10.66 1.83
C ALA A 43 -1.32 -9.65 2.94
N LEU A 44 -0.52 -9.60 4.01
CA LEU A 44 -0.70 -8.61 5.07
C LEU A 44 -0.41 -7.19 4.57
N ASN A 45 0.69 -7.00 3.83
CA ASN A 45 1.05 -5.72 3.24
C ASN A 45 -0.02 -5.23 2.25
N GLU A 46 -0.55 -6.12 1.41
CA GLU A 46 -1.61 -5.75 0.48
C GLU A 46 -2.86 -5.24 1.22
N ARG A 47 -3.26 -5.93 2.30
CA ARG A 47 -4.38 -5.50 3.15
C ARG A 47 -4.09 -4.18 3.84
N HIS A 48 -2.86 -3.97 4.30
CA HIS A 48 -2.44 -2.73 4.92
C HIS A 48 -2.52 -1.55 3.95
N ASN A 49 -1.97 -1.70 2.74
CA ASN A 49 -2.05 -0.66 1.70
C ASN A 49 -3.51 -0.32 1.34
N ARG A 50 -4.40 -1.31 1.28
CA ARG A 50 -5.83 -1.06 1.07
C ARG A 50 -6.45 -0.23 2.19
N ILE A 51 -6.07 -0.47 3.44
CA ILE A 51 -6.53 0.31 4.59
C ILE A 51 -5.98 1.74 4.49
N GLU A 52 -4.69 1.92 4.24
CA GLU A 52 -4.09 3.25 4.08
C GLU A 52 -4.77 4.04 2.96
N THR A 53 -5.04 3.41 1.81
CA THR A 53 -5.76 4.05 0.69
C THR A 53 -7.13 4.55 1.13
N LYS A 54 -7.89 3.71 1.86
CA LYS A 54 -9.20 4.11 2.39
C LYS A 54 -9.10 5.22 3.44
N ILE A 55 -8.06 5.21 4.27
CA ILE A 55 -7.82 6.28 5.24
C ILE A 55 -7.57 7.60 4.51
N VAL A 56 -6.78 7.59 3.44
CA VAL A 56 -6.54 8.78 2.61
C VAL A 56 -7.84 9.28 1.97
N GLU A 57 -8.68 8.39 1.46
CA GLU A 57 -10.01 8.76 0.93
C GLU A 57 -10.90 9.39 2.01
N ILE A 58 -10.96 8.80 3.20
CA ILE A 58 -11.71 9.36 4.35
C ILE A 58 -11.18 10.74 4.71
N GLN A 59 -9.87 10.94 4.75
CA GLN A 59 -9.27 12.24 5.04
C GLN A 59 -9.62 13.28 3.98
N LYS A 60 -9.63 12.92 2.68
CA LYS A 60 -10.08 13.81 1.60
C LYS A 60 -11.54 14.23 1.77
N LEU A 61 -12.43 13.27 2.00
CA LEU A 61 -13.86 13.55 2.21
C LEU A 61 -14.09 14.41 3.46
N THR A 62 -13.39 14.09 4.55
CA THR A 62 -13.48 14.88 5.80
C THR A 62 -12.93 16.29 5.61
N ALA A 63 -11.88 16.47 4.80
CA ALA A 63 -11.33 17.77 4.47
C ALA A 63 -12.31 18.60 3.61
N GLU A 64 -12.98 17.96 2.63
CA GLU A 64 -14.03 18.61 1.85
C GLU A 64 -15.16 19.11 2.76
N ASP A 65 -15.70 18.24 3.63
CA ASP A 65 -16.75 18.61 4.58
C ASP A 65 -16.30 19.76 5.50
N ARG A 66 -15.05 19.74 5.96
CA ARG A 66 -14.52 20.79 6.83
C ARG A 66 -14.34 22.12 6.09
N ILE A 67 -13.87 22.10 4.84
CA ILE A 67 -13.70 23.29 4.01
C ILE A 67 -15.06 23.88 3.66
N VAL A 68 -16.03 23.05 3.26
CA VAL A 68 -17.40 23.49 2.96
C VAL A 68 -18.03 24.14 4.19
N LYS A 69 -17.88 23.52 5.36
CA LYS A 69 -18.41 24.08 6.60
C LYS A 69 -17.78 25.42 6.95
N ILE A 70 -16.46 25.56 6.84
CA ILE A 70 -15.77 26.86 7.07
C ILE A 70 -16.22 27.92 6.05
N ALA A 71 -16.37 27.56 4.78
CA ALA A 71 -16.79 28.50 3.74
C ALA A 71 -18.24 28.99 3.96
N VAL A 72 -19.15 28.10 4.37
CA VAL A 72 -20.54 28.46 4.67
C VAL A 72 -20.64 29.24 5.98
N ASP A 73 -20.04 28.72 7.06
CA ASP A 73 -20.22 29.27 8.41
C ASP A 73 -19.40 30.54 8.64
N SER A 74 -18.14 30.59 8.18
CA SER A 74 -17.22 31.71 8.44
C SER A 74 -17.21 32.74 7.32
N LEU A 75 -17.33 32.32 6.06
CA LEU A 75 -17.24 33.22 4.90
C LEU A 75 -18.62 33.59 4.33
N LYS A 76 -19.72 33.10 4.92
CA LYS A 76 -21.11 33.28 4.44
C LYS A 76 -21.28 32.94 2.96
N MET A 77 -20.46 32.02 2.45
CA MET A 77 -20.54 31.60 1.05
C MET A 77 -21.76 30.70 0.87
N ILE A 78 -22.53 30.97 -0.18
CA ILE A 78 -23.70 30.16 -0.54
C ILE A 78 -23.20 29.04 -1.45
N ARG A 79 -23.45 27.78 -1.08
CA ARG A 79 -23.17 26.65 -1.98
C ARG A 79 -24.22 26.68 -3.11
N PRO A 80 -23.85 26.98 -4.36
CA PRO A 80 -24.81 26.97 -5.45
C PRO A 80 -25.30 25.54 -5.72
N GLN A 81 -26.58 25.36 -6.04
CA GLN A 81 -27.13 24.06 -6.42
C GLN A 81 -26.88 23.71 -7.90
N GLU A 82 -26.55 24.70 -8.72
CA GLU A 82 -26.21 24.54 -10.13
C GLU A 82 -24.85 25.19 -10.41
N ASN A 83 -24.11 24.69 -11.40
CA ASN A 83 -22.88 25.35 -11.84
C ASN A 83 -23.22 26.79 -12.24
N PHE A 84 -22.57 27.78 -11.60
CA PHE A 84 -22.71 29.17 -11.98
C PHE A 84 -22.46 29.31 -13.50
N GLU A 85 -23.23 30.19 -14.15
CA GLU A 85 -23.08 30.51 -15.58
C GLU A 85 -21.61 30.62 -15.94
N THR A 86 -21.15 29.76 -16.85
CA THR A 86 -19.77 29.75 -17.30
C THR A 86 -19.47 31.07 -18.00
N ILE A 87 -18.80 31.99 -17.31
CA ILE A 87 -18.37 33.24 -17.91
C ILE A 87 -17.21 32.91 -18.86
N HIS A 88 -17.48 32.90 -20.15
CA HIS A 88 -16.44 32.81 -21.17
C HIS A 88 -15.71 34.14 -21.28
N VAL A 89 -14.56 34.23 -20.61
CA VAL A 89 -13.66 35.38 -20.74
C VAL A 89 -12.66 35.07 -21.86
N SER A 90 -12.55 35.98 -22.83
CA SER A 90 -11.54 35.86 -23.88
C SER A 90 -10.14 36.11 -23.30
N LYS A 91 -9.13 35.44 -23.85
CA LYS A 91 -7.75 35.59 -23.38
C LYS A 91 -7.26 37.04 -23.53
N GLU A 92 -7.70 37.70 -24.60
CA GLU A 92 -7.37 39.10 -24.89
C GLU A 92 -7.90 40.06 -23.81
N GLN A 93 -9.09 39.79 -23.25
CA GLN A 93 -9.66 40.60 -22.17
C GLN A 93 -8.86 40.46 -20.87
N VAL A 94 -8.37 39.25 -20.56
CA VAL A 94 -7.55 39.03 -19.37
C VAL A 94 -6.21 39.76 -19.49
N GLU A 95 -5.56 39.69 -20.66
CA GLU A 95 -4.30 40.39 -20.92
C GLU A 95 -4.45 41.92 -20.87
N GLN A 96 -5.58 42.47 -21.33
CA GLN A 96 -5.86 43.92 -21.22
C GLN A 96 -6.02 44.35 -19.77
N ILE A 97 -6.74 43.58 -18.96
CA ILE A 97 -6.93 43.87 -17.54
C ILE A 97 -5.60 43.79 -16.81
N GLU A 98 -4.78 42.78 -17.09
CA GLU A 98 -3.44 42.63 -16.50
C GLU A 98 -2.54 43.84 -16.80
N ARG A 99 -2.51 44.33 -18.04
CA ARG A 99 -1.76 45.55 -18.39
C ARG A 99 -2.26 46.79 -17.65
N LEU A 100 -3.59 47.00 -17.61
CA LEU A 100 -4.19 48.14 -16.92
C LEU A 100 -3.92 48.14 -15.42
N VAL A 101 -3.86 46.96 -14.79
CA VAL A 101 -3.55 46.84 -13.36
C VAL A 101 -2.06 47.12 -13.12
N ASN A 102 -1.17 46.55 -13.92
CA ASN A 102 0.27 46.77 -13.75
C ASN A 102 0.67 48.24 -14.02
N GLU A 103 0.09 48.90 -15.03
CA GLU A 103 0.35 50.32 -15.30
C GLU A 103 -0.13 51.28 -14.20
N LYS A 104 -1.06 50.85 -13.36
CA LYS A 104 -1.67 51.72 -12.34
C LYS A 104 -1.06 51.54 -10.95
N TYR A 105 -0.31 50.47 -10.74
CA TYR A 105 0.22 50.08 -9.43
C TYR A 105 1.76 49.87 -9.41
N ASP A 106 2.44 50.02 -10.55
CA ASP A 106 3.88 50.37 -10.63
C ASP A 106 4.07 51.89 -10.79
#